data_AF-A0AA41Q701-F1
#
_entry.id   AF-A0AA41Q701-F1
#
_cell.length_a   1.000
_cell.length_b   1.000
_cell.length_c   1.000
_cell.angle_alpha   90.00
_cell.angle_beta   90.00
_cell.angle_gamma   90.00
#
_symmetry.space_group_name_H-M   'P 1'
#
loop_
_entity.id
_entity.type
_entity.pdbx_description
1 polymer ?
#
loop_
_entity_poly.entity_id
_entity_poly.type
_entity_poly.pdbx_seq_one_letter_code
_entity_poly.pdbx_strand_id
1 'polypeptide(L)'
;MRLDRDPGSPEADQTYWEYKALERVGPLHFGMLPETAVAAMYEAGFVCGSFERLGDFGLLPQTRTRFRRAGRPMHQTDVDAFYIDAALTCVAVDAGTGPRVTFDGMELIGRPAMDLQRELIGYLERTDREIRLSPDGVISADDLGILTLPQQVGELDLSRAIFSRTHYWANTMFDTIPGAALYLR
;
A
#
# COMPACT_ATOMS: atom_id res chain seq x y z
N MET A 1 32.71 -14.91 -5.07
CA MET A 1 31.74 -15.86 -5.64
C MET A 1 30.54 -15.03 -6.10
N ARG A 2 30.46 -14.73 -7.40
CA ARG A 2 29.32 -14.03 -7.98
C ARG A 2 28.18 -15.05 -8.06
N LEU A 3 27.06 -14.76 -7.42
CA LEU A 3 25.84 -15.50 -7.64
C LEU A 3 25.32 -15.07 -9.01
N ASP A 4 25.47 -15.95 -9.99
CA ASP A 4 24.82 -15.82 -11.28
C ASP A 4 23.30 -15.81 -11.05
N ARG A 5 22.64 -14.72 -11.45
CA ARG A 5 21.19 -14.55 -11.36
C ARG A 5 20.54 -15.51 -12.36
N ASP A 6 19.66 -16.37 -11.87
CA ASP A 6 18.81 -17.24 -12.69
C ASP A 6 17.90 -16.37 -13.60
N PRO A 7 17.91 -16.55 -14.93
CA PRO A 7 17.12 -15.73 -15.88
C PRO A 7 15.60 -15.89 -15.76
N GLY A 8 15.09 -16.63 -14.77
CA GLY A 8 13.67 -16.71 -14.37
C GLY A 8 13.30 -15.90 -13.12
N SER A 9 14.13 -14.94 -12.69
CA SER A 9 13.89 -14.14 -11.48
C SER A 9 12.62 -13.27 -11.60
N PRO A 10 11.73 -13.23 -10.59
CA PRO A 10 10.50 -12.41 -10.59
C PRO A 10 10.73 -10.88 -10.70
N GLU A 11 11.98 -10.42 -10.67
CA GLU A 11 12.37 -9.02 -10.85
C GLU A 11 12.15 -8.48 -12.28
N ALA A 12 12.12 -9.33 -13.32
CA ALA A 12 12.03 -8.88 -14.71
C ALA A 12 10.67 -8.26 -15.10
N ASP A 13 9.67 -8.36 -14.22
CA ASP A 13 8.31 -7.84 -14.42
C ASP A 13 7.92 -6.86 -13.30
N GLN A 14 8.91 -6.27 -12.62
CA GLN A 14 8.68 -5.42 -11.46
C GLN A 14 8.41 -3.97 -11.88
N THR A 15 7.20 -3.49 -11.62
CA THR A 15 6.82 -2.08 -11.90
C THR A 15 7.23 -1.20 -10.74
N TYR A 16 7.87 -0.07 -11.05
CA TYR A 16 8.27 0.96 -10.09
C TYR A 16 7.29 2.13 -10.11
N TRP A 17 6.81 2.50 -8.94
CA TRP A 17 5.90 3.61 -8.70
C TRP A 17 6.55 4.64 -7.80
N GLU A 18 6.29 5.90 -8.09
CA GLU A 18 6.62 7.01 -7.20
C GLU A 18 5.44 7.27 -6.27
N TYR A 19 5.71 7.47 -4.99
CA TYR A 19 4.77 8.06 -4.05
C TYR A 19 5.03 9.56 -3.92
N LYS A 20 3.98 10.37 -4.09
CA LYS A 20 3.97 11.77 -3.68
C LYS A 20 3.00 11.94 -2.52
N ALA A 21 3.55 12.35 -1.38
CA ALA A 21 2.85 12.44 -0.11
C ALA A 21 1.48 13.11 -0.25
N LEU A 22 0.42 12.41 0.17
CA LEU A 22 -0.98 12.88 0.18
C LEU A 22 -1.57 13.24 -1.20
N GLU A 23 -0.83 13.02 -2.29
CA GLU A 23 -1.21 13.34 -3.67
C GLU A 23 -1.49 12.09 -4.50
N ARG A 24 -0.50 11.20 -4.66
CA ARG A 24 -0.61 10.03 -5.54
C ARG A 24 0.32 8.88 -5.18
N VAL A 25 -0.06 7.66 -5.59
CA VAL A 25 0.73 6.43 -5.56
C VAL A 25 0.77 5.85 -6.97
N GLY A 26 1.88 6.02 -7.69
CA GLY A 26 1.96 5.63 -9.10
C GLY A 26 0.86 6.29 -9.95
N PRO A 27 0.01 5.52 -10.66
CA PRO A 27 -1.09 6.06 -11.46
C PRO A 27 -2.27 6.57 -10.61
N LEU A 28 -2.36 6.17 -9.34
CA LEU A 28 -3.52 6.44 -8.50
C LEU A 28 -3.40 7.80 -7.78
N HIS A 29 -4.34 8.72 -8.00
CA HIS A 29 -4.38 10.03 -7.34
C HIS A 29 -5.47 10.06 -6.27
N PHE A 30 -5.15 10.56 -5.07
CA PHE A 30 -6.17 10.69 -4.03
C PHE A 30 -7.27 11.68 -4.44
N GLY A 31 -8.51 11.34 -4.13
CA GLY A 31 -9.70 12.09 -4.50
C GLY A 31 -10.28 11.73 -5.87
N MET A 32 -9.60 10.92 -6.69
CA MET A 32 -10.15 10.52 -7.99
C MET A 32 -11.31 9.52 -7.84
N LEU A 33 -12.21 9.55 -8.82
CA LEU A 33 -13.38 8.66 -8.89
C LEU A 33 -12.98 7.23 -9.28
N PRO A 34 -13.84 6.23 -8.99
CA PRO A 34 -13.53 4.82 -9.24
C PRO A 34 -13.25 4.51 -10.72
N GLU A 35 -14.02 5.09 -11.64
CA GLU A 35 -13.85 4.86 -13.08
C GLU A 35 -12.53 5.43 -13.59
N THR A 36 -12.11 6.57 -13.05
CA THR A 36 -10.82 7.19 -13.37
C THR A 36 -9.67 6.33 -12.85
N ALA A 37 -9.82 5.77 -11.64
CA ALA A 37 -8.85 4.84 -11.07
C ALA A 37 -8.70 3.58 -11.90
N VAL A 38 -9.83 3.00 -12.34
CA VAL A 38 -9.86 1.81 -13.18
C VAL A 38 -9.15 2.06 -14.51
N ALA A 39 -9.42 3.19 -15.16
CA ALA A 39 -8.76 3.55 -16.41
C ALA A 39 -7.25 3.73 -16.22
N ALA A 40 -6.82 4.46 -15.19
CA ALA A 40 -5.40 4.68 -14.92
C ALA A 40 -4.65 3.39 -14.60
N MET A 41 -5.28 2.47 -13.87
CA MET A 41 -4.71 1.15 -13.56
C MET A 41 -4.67 0.24 -14.79
N TYR A 42 -5.66 0.32 -15.67
CA TYR A 42 -5.67 -0.42 -16.93
C TYR A 42 -4.49 -0.03 -17.82
N GLU A 43 -4.25 1.27 -18.00
CA GLU A 43 -3.09 1.78 -18.75
C GLU A 43 -1.75 1.38 -18.11
N ALA A 44 -1.73 1.19 -16.78
CA ALA A 44 -0.58 0.70 -16.05
C ALA A 44 -0.40 -0.84 -16.10
N GLY A 45 -1.24 -1.56 -16.85
CA GLY A 45 -1.15 -3.02 -17.02
C GLY A 45 -1.86 -3.84 -15.94
N PHE A 46 -2.79 -3.23 -15.20
CA PHE A 46 -3.58 -3.90 -14.16
C PHE A 46 -5.03 -4.12 -14.62
N VAL A 47 -5.68 -5.08 -13.99
CA VAL A 47 -7.09 -5.43 -14.18
C VAL A 47 -7.82 -5.16 -12.87
N CYS A 48 -8.99 -4.55 -12.97
CA CYS A 48 -9.84 -4.26 -11.82
C CYS A 48 -10.74 -5.46 -11.48
N GLY A 49 -10.84 -5.78 -10.19
CA GLY A 49 -11.86 -6.68 -9.65
C GLY A 49 -13.21 -5.98 -9.49
N SER A 50 -14.13 -6.66 -8.80
CA SER A 50 -15.43 -6.07 -8.42
C SER A 50 -15.27 -5.05 -7.29
N PHE A 51 -16.15 -4.05 -7.27
CA PHE A 51 -16.29 -3.15 -6.13
C PHE A 51 -17.05 -3.85 -5.00
N GLU A 52 -16.44 -3.87 -3.82
CA GLU A 52 -16.99 -4.42 -2.59
C GLU A 52 -17.42 -3.29 -1.66
N ARG A 53 -18.62 -3.42 -1.11
CA ARG A 53 -19.14 -2.52 -0.08
C ARG A 53 -18.60 -2.96 1.28
N LEU A 54 -17.83 -2.09 1.95
CA LEU A 54 -17.25 -2.41 3.26
C LEU A 54 -18.14 -1.96 4.42
N GLY A 55 -18.83 -0.82 4.27
CA GLY A 55 -19.65 -0.24 5.33
C GLY A 55 -19.71 1.28 5.23
N ASP A 56 -20.11 1.96 6.30
CA ASP A 56 -20.21 3.42 6.31
C ASP A 56 -19.07 4.07 7.09
N PHE A 57 -18.45 5.08 6.49
CA PHE A 57 -17.60 6.04 7.17
C PHE A 57 -18.45 7.23 7.62
N GLY A 58 -19.00 7.15 8.84
CA GLY A 58 -20.04 8.07 9.29
C GLY A 58 -21.32 7.85 8.49
N LEU A 59 -21.70 8.82 7.65
CA LEU A 59 -22.85 8.71 6.73
C LEU A 59 -22.43 8.42 5.28
N LEU A 60 -21.12 8.30 5.03
CA LEU A 60 -20.58 8.18 3.69
C LEU A 60 -20.25 6.73 3.35
N PRO A 61 -20.55 6.25 2.14
CA PRO A 61 -20.28 4.89 1.79
C PRO A 61 -18.77 4.63 1.60
N GLN A 62 -18.22 3.68 2.36
CA GLN A 62 -16.92 3.06 2.10
C GLN A 62 -17.01 1.85 1.14
N THR A 63 -16.17 1.85 0.11
CA THR A 63 -16.02 0.73 -0.83
C THR A 63 -14.56 0.40 -1.06
N ARG A 64 -14.30 -0.80 -1.56
CA ARG A 64 -12.97 -1.26 -1.98
C ARG A 64 -13.02 -1.86 -3.37
N THR A 65 -11.97 -1.67 -4.15
CA THR A 65 -11.67 -2.54 -5.29
C THR A 65 -10.23 -3.04 -5.20
N ARG A 66 -9.98 -4.15 -5.89
CA ARG A 66 -8.67 -4.79 -5.96
C ARG A 66 -8.15 -4.74 -7.37
N PHE A 67 -6.89 -4.38 -7.50
CA PHE A 67 -6.18 -4.41 -8.75
C PHE A 67 -5.13 -5.50 -8.74
N ARG A 68 -4.98 -6.11 -9.90
CA ARG A 68 -4.01 -7.18 -10.14
C ARG A 68 -3.40 -7.01 -11.52
N ARG A 69 -2.11 -7.22 -11.68
CA ARG A 69 -1.40 -7.21 -12.95
C ARG A 69 -2.05 -8.20 -13.92
N ALA A 70 -2.21 -7.78 -15.17
CA ALA A 70 -2.75 -8.62 -16.23
C ALA A 70 -1.98 -9.95 -16.34
N GLY A 71 -2.70 -11.05 -16.61
CA GLY A 71 -2.11 -12.38 -16.73
C GLY A 71 -1.81 -13.12 -15.40
N ARG A 72 -1.96 -12.47 -14.23
CA ARG A 72 -1.81 -13.13 -12.92
C ARG A 72 -3.05 -13.94 -12.47
N PRO A 73 -2.95 -14.86 -11.49
CA PRO A 73 -4.09 -15.63 -10.98
C PRO A 73 -5.17 -14.75 -10.36
N MET A 74 -6.45 -15.08 -10.57
CA MET A 74 -7.59 -14.23 -10.16
C MET A 74 -7.68 -13.95 -8.65
N HIS A 75 -7.10 -14.80 -7.80
CA HIS A 75 -7.09 -14.63 -6.35
C HIS A 75 -5.96 -13.71 -5.85
N GLN A 76 -4.99 -13.37 -6.70
CA GLN A 76 -3.90 -12.46 -6.35
C GLN A 76 -4.39 -11.02 -6.29
N THR A 77 -3.86 -10.24 -5.35
CA THR A 77 -4.14 -8.81 -5.20
C THR A 77 -2.83 -8.07 -5.07
N ASP A 78 -2.55 -7.17 -6.00
CA ASP A 78 -1.30 -6.40 -6.01
C ASP A 78 -1.50 -5.04 -5.33
N VAL A 79 -2.69 -4.47 -5.49
CA VAL A 79 -3.07 -3.17 -4.93
C VAL A 79 -4.53 -3.19 -4.49
N ASP A 80 -4.82 -2.82 -3.24
CA ASP A 80 -6.16 -2.49 -2.77
C ASP A 80 -6.36 -0.96 -2.87
N ALA A 81 -7.53 -0.54 -3.37
CA ALA A 81 -7.94 0.86 -3.41
C ALA A 81 -9.26 1.04 -2.69
N PHE A 82 -9.29 1.97 -1.75
CA PHE A 82 -10.45 2.23 -0.90
C PHE A 82 -11.00 3.62 -1.16
N TYR A 83 -12.33 3.69 -1.21
CA TYR A 83 -13.07 4.90 -1.53
C TYR A 83 -14.03 5.22 -0.42
N ILE A 84 -14.17 6.52 -0.13
CA ILE A 84 -15.23 7.06 0.73
C ILE A 84 -16.00 8.05 -0.12
N ASP A 85 -17.31 7.86 -0.25
CA ASP A 85 -18.16 8.68 -1.12
C ASP A 85 -17.61 8.78 -2.56
N ALA A 86 -17.22 7.63 -3.11
CA ALA A 86 -16.58 7.48 -4.43
C ALA A 86 -15.21 8.17 -4.62
N ALA A 87 -14.70 8.91 -3.63
CA ALA A 87 -13.36 9.50 -3.72
C ALA A 87 -12.30 8.50 -3.22
N LEU A 88 -11.22 8.27 -3.99
CA LEU A 88 -10.10 7.44 -3.55
C LEU A 88 -9.44 8.08 -2.32
N THR A 89 -9.45 7.38 -1.19
CA THR A 89 -8.91 7.89 0.08
C THR A 89 -7.68 7.13 0.55
N CYS A 90 -7.56 5.85 0.18
CA CYS A 90 -6.49 4.98 0.65
C CYS A 90 -6.09 3.96 -0.43
N VAL A 91 -4.78 3.69 -0.49
CA VAL A 91 -4.17 2.69 -1.37
C VAL A 91 -3.25 1.83 -0.53
N ALA A 92 -3.42 0.51 -0.61
CA ALA A 92 -2.50 -0.44 0.01
C ALA A 92 -1.83 -1.29 -1.06
N VAL A 93 -0.53 -1.50 -0.94
CA VAL A 93 0.26 -2.22 -1.94
C VAL A 93 0.82 -3.50 -1.33
N ASP A 94 0.57 -4.63 -1.96
CA ASP A 94 1.01 -5.94 -1.47
C ASP A 94 2.55 -6.06 -1.48
N ALA A 95 3.13 -6.60 -0.40
CA ALA A 95 4.58 -6.66 -0.24
C ALA A 95 5.28 -7.62 -1.22
N GLY A 96 4.60 -8.69 -1.64
CA GLY A 96 5.21 -9.74 -2.47
C GLY A 96 4.91 -9.57 -3.96
N THR A 97 3.73 -9.08 -4.28
CA THR A 97 3.17 -9.07 -5.64
C THR A 97 2.86 -7.67 -6.17
N GLY A 98 2.79 -6.69 -5.27
CA GLY A 98 2.57 -5.29 -5.60
C GLY A 98 3.72 -4.63 -6.36
N PRO A 99 3.48 -3.47 -6.97
CA PRO A 99 4.53 -2.60 -7.48
C PRO A 99 5.50 -2.16 -6.38
N ARG A 100 6.76 -1.94 -6.74
CA ARG A 100 7.74 -1.29 -5.85
C ARG A 100 7.42 0.18 -5.77
N VAL A 101 7.20 0.70 -4.57
CA VAL A 101 6.89 2.12 -4.37
C VAL A 101 8.07 2.81 -3.72
N THR A 102 8.49 3.95 -4.27
CA THR A 102 9.58 4.77 -3.71
C THR A 102 9.08 6.12 -3.23
N PHE A 103 9.64 6.61 -2.12
CA PHE A 103 9.41 7.96 -1.59
C PHE A 103 10.75 8.57 -1.18
N ASP A 104 11.11 9.73 -1.75
CA ASP A 104 12.40 10.40 -1.52
C ASP A 104 13.62 9.45 -1.59
N GLY A 105 13.62 8.56 -2.58
CA GLY A 105 14.67 7.54 -2.78
C GLY A 105 14.56 6.29 -1.88
N MET A 106 13.67 6.28 -0.88
CA MET A 106 13.41 5.13 -0.02
C MET A 106 12.44 4.15 -0.69
N GLU A 107 12.82 2.89 -0.85
CA GLU A 107 11.91 1.82 -1.29
C GLU A 107 11.02 1.37 -0.13
N LEU A 108 9.70 1.46 -0.30
CA LEU A 108 8.70 1.24 0.76
C LEU A 108 8.04 -0.15 0.74
N ILE A 109 8.20 -0.91 -0.34
CA ILE A 109 7.47 -2.17 -0.57
C ILE A 109 8.45 -3.30 -0.86
N GLY A 110 8.29 -4.45 -0.20
CA GLY A 110 8.91 -5.73 -0.54
C GLY A 110 10.36 -5.93 -0.08
N ARG A 111 10.89 -5.02 0.73
CA ARG A 111 12.17 -5.16 1.47
C ARG A 111 11.91 -5.61 2.92
N PRO A 112 12.90 -6.09 3.69
CA PRO A 112 12.69 -6.48 5.08
C PRO A 112 11.98 -5.37 5.89
N ALA A 113 10.87 -5.70 6.54
CA ALA A 113 10.01 -4.72 7.19
C ALA A 113 10.75 -3.89 8.26
N MET A 114 11.59 -4.55 9.06
CA MET A 114 12.40 -3.88 10.08
C MET A 114 13.43 -2.89 9.50
N ASP A 115 13.99 -3.18 8.33
CA ASP A 115 14.97 -2.29 7.70
C ASP A 115 14.29 -1.03 7.18
N LEU A 116 13.10 -1.16 6.59
CA LEU A 116 12.28 -0.02 6.21
C LEU A 116 11.90 0.83 7.44
N GLN A 117 11.46 0.20 8.53
CA GLN A 117 11.06 0.92 9.75
C GLN A 117 12.20 1.77 10.31
N ARG A 118 13.43 1.23 10.37
CA ARG A 118 14.61 1.98 10.82
C ARG A 118 14.93 3.16 9.90
N GLU A 119 14.86 2.95 8.59
CA GLU A 119 15.13 3.99 7.61
C GLU A 119 14.08 5.11 7.66
N LEU A 120 12.80 4.74 7.81
CA LEU A 120 11.70 5.70 7.96
C LEU A 120 11.83 6.53 9.24
N ILE A 121 12.17 5.92 10.38
CA ILE A 121 12.46 6.66 11.62
C ILE A 121 13.56 7.70 11.38
N GLY A 122 14.70 7.26 10.84
CA GLY A 122 15.83 8.16 10.60
C GLY A 122 15.50 9.28 9.59
N TYR A 123 14.64 9.00 8.61
CA TYR A 123 14.12 10.02 7.70
C TYR A 123 13.24 11.05 8.43
N LEU A 124 12.29 10.60 9.25
CA LEU A 124 11.38 11.47 9.97
C LEU A 124 12.13 12.35 10.99
N GLU A 125 13.08 11.77 11.73
CA GLU A 125 13.96 12.51 12.64
C GLU A 125 14.78 13.58 11.89
N ARG A 126 15.40 13.20 10.76
CA ARG A 126 16.22 14.12 9.95
C ARG A 126 15.41 15.26 9.31
N THR A 127 14.13 15.04 9.08
CA THR A 127 13.23 16.01 8.45
C THR A 127 12.32 16.74 9.46
N ASP A 128 12.57 16.56 10.77
CA ASP A 128 11.82 17.17 11.88
C ASP A 128 10.30 16.91 11.78
N ARG A 129 9.94 15.66 11.47
CA ARG A 129 8.56 15.20 11.32
C ARG A 129 8.12 14.34 12.51
N GLU A 130 6.82 14.37 12.79
CA GLU A 130 6.22 13.58 13.85
C GLU A 130 6.26 12.09 13.52
N ILE A 131 6.74 11.28 14.46
CA ILE A 131 6.70 9.82 14.37
C ILE A 131 5.54 9.33 15.23
N ARG A 132 4.63 8.57 14.62
CA ARG A 132 3.58 7.88 15.37
C ARG A 132 3.84 6.38 15.37
N LEU A 133 3.85 5.83 16.58
CA LEU A 133 3.95 4.41 16.84
C LEU A 133 2.61 3.89 17.36
N SER A 134 2.12 2.82 16.77
CA SER A 134 0.99 2.07 17.30
C SER A 134 1.44 1.10 18.41
N PRO A 135 0.51 0.58 19.24
CA PRO A 135 0.83 -0.40 20.27
C PRO A 135 1.48 -1.69 19.75
N ASP A 136 1.19 -2.08 18.51
CA ASP A 136 1.77 -3.23 17.80
C ASP A 136 3.12 -2.92 17.12
N GLY A 137 3.68 -1.73 17.33
CA GLY A 137 4.99 -1.35 16.81
C GLY A 137 4.99 -0.96 15.33
N VAL A 138 3.82 -0.65 14.78
CA VAL A 138 3.67 -0.14 13.41
C VAL A 138 3.98 1.35 13.40
N ILE A 139 4.80 1.74 12.43
CA ILE A 139 5.23 3.13 12.25
C ILE A 139 4.32 3.81 11.24
N SER A 140 3.90 5.01 11.59
CA SER A 140 3.10 5.90 10.77
C SER A 140 3.68 7.31 10.76
N ALA A 141 3.53 7.96 9.61
CA ALA A 141 3.84 9.36 9.38
C ALA A 141 2.58 10.05 8.85
N ASP A 142 1.81 10.64 9.76
CA ASP A 142 0.51 11.26 9.46
C ASP A 142 0.60 12.31 8.38
N ASP A 143 1.55 13.22 8.54
CA ASP A 143 1.84 14.31 7.63
C ASP A 143 2.29 13.85 6.24
N LEU A 144 2.77 12.61 6.11
CA LEU A 144 3.12 11.98 4.85
C LEU A 144 2.04 11.02 4.33
N GLY A 145 1.04 10.67 5.15
CA GLY A 145 0.04 9.69 4.79
C GLY A 145 0.56 8.26 4.66
N ILE A 146 1.66 7.91 5.34
CA ILE A 146 2.31 6.58 5.22
C ILE A 146 2.07 5.77 6.49
N LEU A 147 1.65 4.52 6.33
CA LEU A 147 1.68 3.48 7.35
C LEU A 147 2.45 2.27 6.79
N THR A 148 3.52 1.84 7.46
CA THR A 148 4.33 0.69 7.03
C THR A 148 4.04 -0.54 7.88
N LEU A 149 3.62 -1.62 7.26
CA LEU A 149 3.23 -2.87 7.93
C LEU A 149 4.19 -4.01 7.56
N PRO A 150 4.53 -4.90 8.51
CA PRO A 150 5.07 -6.21 8.17
C PRO A 150 4.01 -7.06 7.46
N GLN A 151 4.41 -7.79 6.42
CA GLN A 151 3.59 -8.75 5.71
C GLN A 151 4.41 -10.02 5.43
N GLN A 152 3.90 -11.15 5.93
CA GLN A 152 4.52 -12.44 5.69
C GLN A 152 4.31 -12.89 4.24
N VAL A 153 5.40 -13.07 3.50
CA VAL A 153 5.45 -13.59 2.14
C VAL A 153 6.34 -14.83 2.15
N GLY A 154 5.71 -16.01 2.23
CA GLY A 154 6.41 -17.27 2.48
C GLY A 154 7.04 -17.28 3.88
N GLU A 155 8.37 -17.38 3.94
CA GLU A 155 9.16 -17.35 5.18
C GLU A 155 9.73 -15.96 5.50
N LEU A 156 9.48 -14.97 4.63
CA LEU A 156 10.03 -13.62 4.76
C LEU A 156 8.98 -12.66 5.31
N ASP A 157 9.42 -11.75 6.18
CA ASP A 157 8.61 -10.62 6.61
C ASP A 157 9.00 -9.37 5.82
N LEU A 158 8.15 -9.01 4.86
CA LEU A 158 8.41 -7.93 3.91
C LEU A 158 7.54 -6.72 4.21
N SER A 159 8.06 -5.56 3.87
CA SER A 159 7.36 -4.29 4.01
C SER A 159 6.18 -4.20 3.04
N ARG A 160 5.00 -3.99 3.61
CA ARG A 160 3.81 -3.45 2.96
C ARG A 160 3.69 -1.99 3.36
N ALA A 161 3.10 -1.17 2.49
CA ALA A 161 2.74 0.19 2.85
C ALA A 161 1.28 0.49 2.48
N ILE A 162 0.66 1.29 3.33
CA ILE A 162 -0.64 1.90 3.12
C ILE A 162 -0.42 3.40 3.00
N PHE A 163 -1.03 3.97 1.97
CA PHE A 163 -0.97 5.38 1.65
C PHE A 163 -2.38 5.96 1.79
N SER A 164 -2.54 7.03 2.57
CA SER A 164 -3.86 7.59 2.87
C SER A 164 -3.82 9.11 3.00
N ARG A 165 -4.92 9.77 2.64
CA ARG A 165 -5.13 11.17 3.00
C ARG A 165 -5.37 11.32 4.50
N THR A 166 -4.74 12.32 5.11
CA THR A 166 -4.64 12.65 6.55
C THR A 166 -5.95 12.62 7.37
N HIS A 167 -7.14 12.67 6.75
CA HIS A 167 -8.42 12.74 7.46
C HIS A 167 -9.28 11.46 7.41
N TYR A 168 -8.80 10.37 6.79
CA TYR A 168 -9.57 9.12 6.62
C TYR A 168 -8.97 7.91 7.35
N TRP A 169 -8.09 8.20 8.31
CA TRP A 169 -7.18 7.25 8.95
C TRP A 169 -7.84 6.18 9.83
N ALA A 170 -8.94 6.51 10.51
CA ALA A 170 -9.41 5.72 11.64
C ALA A 170 -10.23 4.46 11.30
N ASN A 171 -10.69 4.26 10.06
CA ASN A 171 -11.47 3.06 9.68
C ASN A 171 -10.84 2.30 8.51
N THR A 172 -10.37 3.00 7.48
CA THR A 172 -9.87 2.38 6.24
C THR A 172 -8.59 1.56 6.42
N MET A 173 -7.72 1.93 7.35
CA MET A 173 -6.47 1.19 7.58
C MET A 173 -6.69 -0.09 8.39
N PHE A 174 -7.66 -0.12 9.32
CA PHE A 174 -7.99 -1.32 10.10
C PHE A 174 -8.59 -2.43 9.22
N ASP A 175 -9.36 -2.09 8.19
CA ASP A 175 -9.87 -3.06 7.20
C ASP A 175 -8.76 -3.67 6.32
N THR A 176 -7.57 -3.08 6.35
CA THR A 176 -6.39 -3.50 5.59
C THR A 176 -5.44 -4.37 6.41
N ILE A 177 -5.61 -4.33 7.74
CA ILE A 177 -4.98 -5.25 8.68
C ILE A 177 -5.75 -6.58 8.58
N PRO A 178 -5.10 -7.71 8.25
CA PRO A 178 -5.76 -9.01 8.27
C PRO A 178 -6.43 -9.22 9.64
N GLY A 179 -7.71 -9.65 9.67
CA GLY A 179 -8.47 -9.83 10.92
C GLY A 179 -7.82 -10.74 11.96
N ALA A 180 -6.76 -11.47 11.61
CA ALA A 180 -5.91 -12.22 12.54
C ALA A 180 -5.07 -11.34 13.49
N ALA A 181 -4.84 -10.07 13.18
CA ALA A 181 -4.09 -9.14 14.05
C ALA A 181 -4.99 -8.28 14.96
N LEU A 182 -6.33 -8.42 14.85
CA LEU A 182 -7.29 -7.65 15.65
C LEU A 182 -7.91 -8.42 16.83
N TYR A 183 -7.50 -9.68 17.05
CA TYR A 183 -7.93 -10.45 18.21
C TYR A 183 -6.76 -11.17 18.88
N LEU A 184 -6.10 -10.47 19.80
CA LEU A 184 -5.50 -11.09 20.98
C LEU A 184 -6.24 -10.54 22.20
N ARG A 185 -7.18 -11.35 22.70
CA ARG A 185 -7.55 -11.38 24.11
C ARG A 185 -6.79 -12.53 24.76
#